data_AF-A0A7C7XD71-F1
#
_entry.id   AF-A0A7C7XD71-F1
#
_cell.length_a   1.000
_cell.length_b   1.000
_cell.length_c   1.000
_cell.angle_alpha   90.00
_cell.angle_beta   90.00
_cell.angle_gamma   90.00
#
_symmetry.space_group_name_H-M   'P 1'
#
loop_
_entity.id
_entity.type
_entity.pdbx_description
1 polymer ?
#
loop_
_entity_poly.entity_id
_entity_poly.type
_entity_poly.pdbx_seq_one_letter_code
_entity_poly.pdbx_strand_id
1 'polypeptide(L)'
;MRLRSASSPVITAEDLLLLGDSGLGTADRPLIVDLDRLYGASLPGGPVHVENTGDLFLGGLAVQSGDLWVMSDGVITVDKPLTVDGGGNLSLIANGTGTVADPLVLVDETETTASLFVRAPVTTSGGDGNINLLGKDDVRIEKPTSPTPAGQSPATVSSAGHGQVVISSGTVYRDGEPGLGEWSADIVMEDGSIVFSEHGNIVLQSRRDVWLSNLRTASDSYGNDGEVQIDANYEWDVEGVEPRNEGNIFDNLSGDLPNITADGLTVLAATGIDLVTESDRATLVLTGTGNIALKEISTNGTRLVEVIAADGAVDVISEGTVIADEVRVLNGLLGNDVKITVNAGDIQVDSISVDQPRTGDYEGLVYLTASGDIFEKTGAIDADDDVGTSSYSAGLHFQAEGIVFVASDPSQPKDIEVVLTPLRRNLIIRRDGDYTIDRDVTGYVDVQVTGNIYVNSLTAGADNAGLDILLKAGGNIYIDYLQANAAGTVRLDAGNHIQETSADTAVDIDATSLTANAGVAVTVEGIRTVSATTGGSIQGPSDSLVLEISVDTLHASAPSGSVYIDEQDALTLGSDLSIAGTLDLTTGGNLTISGDVNAGAAGDVNLIATGDVTGGQVTG
;
A
#
# COMPACT_ATOMS: atom_id res chain seq x y z
N MET A 1 42.70 31.64 -24.13
CA MET A 1 42.39 32.09 -25.52
C MET A 1 41.28 33.14 -25.44
N ARG A 2 41.24 34.20 -26.28
CA ARG A 2 40.11 35.16 -26.29
C ARG A 2 39.18 34.89 -27.47
N LEU A 3 38.18 34.06 -27.25
CA LEU A 3 37.09 33.82 -28.20
C LEU A 3 36.14 35.02 -28.18
N ARG A 4 35.96 35.67 -29.34
CA ARG A 4 34.94 36.71 -29.56
C ARG A 4 34.19 36.36 -30.85
N SER A 5 33.14 35.57 -30.72
CA SER A 5 32.20 35.25 -31.81
C SER A 5 30.86 35.96 -31.60
N ALA A 6 30.07 36.10 -32.67
CA ALA A 6 28.66 36.47 -32.58
C ALA A 6 27.77 35.27 -32.19
N SER A 7 28.19 34.04 -32.51
CA SER A 7 27.60 32.79 -32.05
C SER A 7 28.25 32.29 -30.76
N SER A 8 27.72 31.24 -30.14
CA SER A 8 28.50 30.42 -29.20
C SER A 8 29.73 29.84 -29.93
N PRO A 9 30.93 29.86 -29.34
CA PRO A 9 32.10 29.22 -29.91
C PRO A 9 32.05 27.71 -29.66
N VAL A 10 32.43 26.92 -30.66
CA VAL A 10 32.56 25.45 -30.56
C VAL A 10 34.03 25.06 -30.44
N ILE A 11 34.37 24.17 -29.51
CA ILE A 11 35.72 23.60 -29.34
C ILE A 11 35.66 22.07 -29.38
N THR A 12 36.33 21.44 -30.33
CA THR A 12 36.53 19.97 -30.39
C THR A 12 37.96 19.61 -29.98
N ALA A 13 38.15 18.75 -28.98
CA ALA A 13 39.44 18.23 -28.52
C ALA A 13 39.25 16.95 -27.68
N GLU A 14 40.31 16.18 -27.38
CA GLU A 14 40.22 15.09 -26.38
C GLU A 14 40.13 15.68 -24.96
N ASP A 15 41.15 16.46 -24.57
CA ASP A 15 41.24 17.14 -23.28
C ASP A 15 41.16 18.67 -23.44
N LEU A 16 40.38 19.35 -22.59
CA LEU A 16 40.45 20.80 -22.41
C LEU A 16 40.90 21.17 -20.99
N LEU A 17 42.05 21.85 -20.89
CA LEU A 17 42.52 22.45 -19.64
C LEU A 17 42.13 23.93 -19.57
N LEU A 18 41.26 24.26 -18.60
CA LEU A 18 40.81 25.61 -18.29
C LEU A 18 41.85 26.33 -17.43
N LEU A 19 42.47 27.36 -18.01
CA LEU A 19 43.33 28.32 -17.34
C LEU A 19 42.86 29.73 -17.70
N GLY A 20 42.40 30.49 -16.70
CA GLY A 20 41.94 31.87 -16.89
C GLY A 20 41.72 32.59 -15.57
N ASP A 21 41.82 33.92 -15.62
CA ASP A 21 41.54 34.82 -14.49
C ASP A 21 40.07 35.26 -14.45
N SER A 22 39.21 34.63 -15.25
CA SER A 22 37.82 34.99 -15.48
C SER A 22 36.98 33.78 -15.91
N GLY A 23 35.67 33.86 -15.70
CA GLY A 23 34.66 32.88 -16.14
C GLY A 23 34.66 32.56 -17.64
N LEU A 24 33.92 31.51 -17.98
CA LEU A 24 33.90 30.85 -19.29
C LEU A 24 32.45 30.55 -19.68
N GLY A 25 31.98 31.18 -20.77
CA GLY A 25 30.56 31.17 -21.12
C GLY A 25 29.72 32.05 -20.19
N THR A 26 28.41 32.05 -20.44
CA THR A 26 27.34 32.67 -19.62
C THR A 26 26.06 31.89 -19.87
N ALA A 27 25.04 32.01 -19.01
CA ALA A 27 23.74 31.34 -19.22
C ALA A 27 23.15 31.55 -20.63
N ASP A 28 23.13 32.80 -21.13
CA ASP A 28 22.62 33.09 -22.50
C ASP A 28 23.52 32.59 -23.63
N ARG A 29 24.78 32.22 -23.32
CA ARG A 29 25.87 31.96 -24.28
C ARG A 29 26.86 30.93 -23.73
N PRO A 30 26.45 29.66 -23.65
CA PRO A 30 27.31 28.53 -23.33
C PRO A 30 28.61 28.50 -24.13
N LEU A 31 29.66 27.96 -23.51
CA LEU A 31 30.79 27.42 -24.25
C LEU A 31 30.40 26.02 -24.74
N ILE A 32 30.07 25.91 -26.04
CA ILE A 32 29.76 24.62 -26.67
C ILE A 32 31.07 23.89 -26.95
N VAL A 33 31.15 22.62 -26.59
CA VAL A 33 32.35 21.81 -26.72
C VAL A 33 32.00 20.38 -27.16
N ASP A 34 33.02 19.69 -27.64
CA ASP A 34 33.00 18.29 -28.04
C ASP A 34 34.31 17.71 -27.48
N LEU A 35 34.24 17.21 -26.25
CA LEU A 35 35.36 16.82 -25.39
C LEU A 35 35.12 15.49 -24.71
N ASP A 36 36.16 14.66 -24.64
CA ASP A 36 36.19 13.55 -23.70
C ASP A 36 36.39 14.08 -22.27
N ARG A 37 37.25 15.10 -22.04
CA ARG A 37 37.66 15.53 -20.70
C ARG A 37 37.77 17.05 -20.51
N LEU A 38 37.33 17.52 -19.34
CA LEU A 38 37.44 18.91 -18.90
C LEU A 38 38.18 19.03 -17.55
N TYR A 39 39.25 19.81 -17.51
CA TYR A 39 40.11 20.02 -16.33
C TYR A 39 40.21 21.51 -15.99
N GLY A 40 40.39 21.89 -14.72
CA GLY A 40 40.71 23.27 -14.33
C GLY A 40 41.41 23.39 -12.97
N ALA A 41 42.53 24.12 -12.93
CA ALA A 41 43.36 24.18 -11.71
C ALA A 41 42.74 25.03 -10.59
N SER A 42 42.17 26.18 -10.93
CA SER A 42 41.25 27.03 -10.15
C SER A 42 40.96 28.28 -10.98
N LEU A 43 39.71 28.73 -11.02
CA LEU A 43 39.28 29.93 -11.75
C LEU A 43 38.89 31.01 -10.72
N PRO A 44 39.63 32.14 -10.62
CA PRO A 44 39.51 33.09 -9.52
C PRO A 44 38.29 34.03 -9.61
N GLY A 45 37.40 33.84 -10.59
CA GLY A 45 36.08 34.46 -10.57
C GLY A 45 35.36 34.50 -11.91
N GLY A 46 34.03 34.62 -11.84
CA GLY A 46 33.11 34.55 -12.97
C GLY A 46 32.63 33.12 -13.25
N PRO A 47 31.38 32.95 -13.70
CA PRO A 47 30.77 31.64 -13.86
C PRO A 47 31.45 30.80 -14.96
N VAL A 48 31.31 29.48 -14.85
CA VAL A 48 31.67 28.51 -15.88
C VAL A 48 30.39 27.87 -16.37
N HIS A 49 30.12 27.95 -17.67
CA HIS A 49 28.93 27.42 -18.29
C HIS A 49 29.32 26.70 -19.60
N VAL A 50 29.21 25.37 -19.61
CA VAL A 50 29.70 24.48 -20.66
C VAL A 50 28.60 23.52 -21.12
N GLU A 51 28.46 23.36 -22.44
CA GLU A 51 27.60 22.34 -23.07
C GLU A 51 28.48 21.40 -23.89
N ASN A 52 28.44 20.09 -23.62
CA ASN A 52 29.23 19.08 -24.33
C ASN A 52 28.35 18.14 -25.16
N THR A 53 28.75 17.83 -26.40
CA THR A 53 27.95 17.01 -27.33
C THR A 53 28.13 15.49 -27.21
N GLY A 54 28.77 15.00 -26.14
CA GLY A 54 29.06 13.57 -25.94
C GLY A 54 29.24 13.21 -24.46
N ASP A 55 30.00 12.14 -24.19
CA ASP A 55 30.41 11.78 -22.83
C ASP A 55 31.45 12.79 -22.30
N LEU A 56 31.46 13.08 -21.00
CA LEU A 56 32.34 14.08 -20.39
C LEU A 56 32.91 13.63 -19.03
N PHE A 57 34.23 13.54 -18.96
CA PHE A 57 34.97 13.33 -17.72
C PHE A 57 35.41 14.67 -17.10
N LEU A 58 34.90 14.98 -15.90
CA LEU A 58 35.28 16.16 -15.13
C LEU A 58 36.49 15.85 -14.25
N GLY A 59 37.64 16.36 -14.69
CA GLY A 59 38.98 16.07 -14.17
C GLY A 59 39.45 16.96 -13.03
N GLY A 60 38.53 17.60 -12.33
CA GLY A 60 38.78 18.46 -11.18
C GLY A 60 38.75 19.93 -11.59
N LEU A 61 37.93 20.72 -10.90
CA LEU A 61 37.62 22.09 -11.26
C LEU A 61 37.17 22.87 -10.02
N ALA A 62 37.80 24.02 -9.78
CA ALA A 62 37.42 24.92 -8.70
C ALA A 62 37.04 26.31 -9.27
N VAL A 63 35.84 26.81 -8.97
CA VAL A 63 35.35 28.14 -9.34
C VAL A 63 35.26 28.98 -8.07
N GLN A 64 36.08 30.02 -7.93
CA GLN A 64 36.17 30.78 -6.66
C GLN A 64 35.04 31.81 -6.46
N SER A 65 34.27 32.10 -7.52
CA SER A 65 33.14 33.04 -7.48
C SER A 65 32.30 32.92 -8.75
N GLY A 66 30.98 32.78 -8.59
CA GLY A 66 30.04 32.54 -9.70
C GLY A 66 29.72 31.04 -9.86
N ASP A 67 28.72 30.74 -10.67
CA ASP A 67 28.19 29.37 -10.80
C ASP A 67 29.08 28.45 -11.64
N LEU A 68 29.04 27.15 -11.38
CA LEU A 68 29.49 26.09 -12.28
C LEU A 68 28.27 25.38 -12.85
N TRP A 69 28.06 25.50 -14.16
CA TRP A 69 27.01 24.81 -14.90
C TRP A 69 27.66 23.99 -16.02
N VAL A 70 27.37 22.69 -16.04
CA VAL A 70 27.88 21.76 -17.05
C VAL A 70 26.74 20.86 -17.51
N MET A 71 26.43 20.92 -18.80
CA MET A 71 25.49 20.02 -19.45
C MET A 71 26.21 19.17 -20.50
N SER A 72 25.77 17.93 -20.67
CA SER A 72 26.33 16.98 -21.64
C SER A 72 25.21 16.20 -22.32
N ASP A 73 25.24 16.04 -23.64
CA ASP A 73 24.30 15.16 -24.37
C ASP A 73 24.58 13.66 -24.08
N GLY A 74 25.74 13.32 -23.51
CA GLY A 74 26.11 11.96 -23.06
C GLY A 74 26.33 11.84 -21.55
N VAL A 75 27.07 10.80 -21.13
CA VAL A 75 27.39 10.50 -19.73
C VAL A 75 28.28 11.58 -19.12
N ILE A 76 28.00 12.03 -17.89
CA ILE A 76 28.94 12.83 -17.10
C ILE A 76 29.61 11.95 -16.03
N THR A 77 30.94 12.00 -15.91
CA THR A 77 31.70 11.32 -14.85
C THR A 77 32.59 12.29 -14.07
N VAL A 78 32.42 12.35 -12.74
CA VAL A 78 33.21 13.19 -11.83
C VAL A 78 34.25 12.35 -11.08
N ASP A 79 35.44 12.17 -11.65
CA ASP A 79 36.53 11.36 -11.07
C ASP A 79 37.52 12.18 -10.19
N LYS A 80 37.29 13.49 -10.05
CA LYS A 80 38.16 14.43 -9.32
C LYS A 80 37.31 15.55 -8.67
N PRO A 81 37.78 16.18 -7.57
CA PRO A 81 36.96 17.12 -6.82
C PRO A 81 36.47 18.32 -7.65
N LEU A 82 35.18 18.63 -7.52
CA LEU A 82 34.56 19.85 -8.04
C LEU A 82 34.21 20.78 -6.88
N THR A 83 34.51 22.06 -7.01
CA THR A 83 34.26 23.03 -5.94
C THR A 83 33.78 24.36 -6.52
N VAL A 84 32.73 24.93 -5.92
CA VAL A 84 32.28 26.30 -6.17
C VAL A 84 32.31 27.07 -4.85
N ASP A 85 33.18 28.08 -4.75
CA ASP A 85 33.30 28.92 -3.57
C ASP A 85 32.56 30.26 -3.74
N GLY A 86 32.28 30.92 -2.62
CA GLY A 86 31.65 32.24 -2.57
C GLY A 86 30.13 32.21 -2.80
N GLY A 87 29.47 31.07 -2.54
CA GLY A 87 28.02 30.92 -2.63
C GLY A 87 27.46 30.82 -4.06
N GLY A 88 28.29 30.48 -5.04
CA GLY A 88 27.81 30.13 -6.39
C GLY A 88 27.16 28.75 -6.41
N ASN A 89 26.27 28.51 -7.37
CA ASN A 89 25.61 27.21 -7.55
C ASN A 89 26.49 26.25 -8.35
N LEU A 90 26.29 24.95 -8.17
CA LEU A 90 26.88 23.89 -8.97
C LEU A 90 25.74 23.10 -9.63
N SER A 91 25.80 22.90 -10.95
CA SER A 91 24.80 22.13 -11.70
C SER A 91 25.47 21.24 -12.73
N LEU A 92 25.21 19.93 -12.63
CA LEU A 92 25.67 18.91 -13.57
C LEU A 92 24.44 18.23 -14.19
N ILE A 93 24.36 18.21 -15.52
CA ILE A 93 23.19 17.77 -16.27
C ILE A 93 23.61 16.80 -17.38
N ALA A 94 23.46 15.49 -17.14
CA ALA A 94 23.62 14.48 -18.19
C ALA A 94 22.27 14.33 -18.93
N ASN A 95 22.14 14.98 -20.09
CA ASN A 95 20.84 15.37 -20.66
C ASN A 95 20.30 14.40 -21.72
N GLY A 96 21.16 13.56 -22.31
CA GLY A 96 20.83 12.78 -23.50
C GLY A 96 20.88 13.60 -24.79
N THR A 97 20.89 12.90 -25.92
CA THR A 97 21.04 13.54 -27.23
C THR A 97 19.81 14.37 -27.63
N GLY A 98 20.05 15.35 -28.52
CA GLY A 98 18.99 16.17 -29.13
C GLY A 98 18.73 17.52 -28.46
N THR A 99 19.45 17.89 -27.40
CA THR A 99 19.16 19.13 -26.66
C THR A 99 19.95 20.36 -27.11
N VAL A 100 21.21 20.18 -27.54
CA VAL A 100 22.13 21.30 -27.85
C VAL A 100 21.92 21.92 -29.25
N ALA A 101 21.11 21.32 -30.15
CA ALA A 101 21.06 21.78 -31.55
C ALA A 101 19.77 21.65 -32.39
N ASP A 102 18.77 20.82 -32.06
CA ASP A 102 17.62 20.59 -32.98
C ASP A 102 16.25 20.54 -32.28
N PRO A 103 15.47 21.65 -32.27
CA PRO A 103 14.25 21.78 -31.47
C PRO A 103 13.01 21.06 -32.04
N LEU A 104 13.17 20.09 -32.96
CA LEU A 104 12.02 19.52 -33.69
C LEU A 104 12.13 18.03 -34.07
N VAL A 105 12.96 17.25 -33.37
CA VAL A 105 12.97 15.79 -33.52
C VAL A 105 12.17 15.17 -32.37
N LEU A 106 11.05 14.52 -32.71
CA LEU A 106 10.45 13.50 -31.84
C LEU A 106 11.39 12.30 -31.86
N VAL A 107 12.27 12.28 -30.87
CA VAL A 107 13.31 11.29 -30.68
C VAL A 107 12.69 9.89 -30.48
N ASP A 108 13.23 8.92 -31.20
CA ASP A 108 12.96 7.48 -31.07
C ASP A 108 13.69 6.94 -29.83
N GLU A 109 13.10 6.01 -29.06
CA GLU A 109 13.59 5.53 -27.74
C GLU A 109 14.88 4.68 -27.81
N THR A 110 15.71 4.87 -28.83
CA THR A 110 16.97 4.15 -29.08
C THR A 110 18.21 4.97 -28.73
N GLU A 111 18.05 6.00 -27.90
CA GLU A 111 19.10 6.96 -27.59
C GLU A 111 20.22 6.44 -26.69
N THR A 112 21.34 7.18 -26.73
CA THR A 112 22.49 6.98 -25.85
C THR A 112 22.09 7.17 -24.38
N THR A 113 22.62 6.29 -23.53
CA THR A 113 22.49 6.42 -22.08
C THR A 113 23.20 7.67 -21.59
N ALA A 114 22.52 8.52 -20.81
CA ALA A 114 23.05 9.76 -20.26
C ALA A 114 22.86 9.81 -18.73
N SER A 115 23.63 8.94 -18.07
CA SER A 115 23.73 8.89 -16.61
C SER A 115 24.77 9.89 -16.07
N LEU A 116 24.64 10.26 -14.80
CA LEU A 116 25.60 11.09 -14.06
C LEU A 116 26.29 10.27 -12.97
N PHE A 117 27.61 10.07 -13.08
CA PHE A 117 28.43 9.35 -12.11
C PHE A 117 29.29 10.32 -11.27
N VAL A 118 29.07 10.35 -9.95
CA VAL A 118 29.85 11.14 -8.99
C VAL A 118 30.77 10.21 -8.20
N ARG A 119 32.06 10.24 -8.52
CA ARG A 119 33.12 9.39 -7.92
C ARG A 119 34.13 10.17 -7.08
N ALA A 120 33.93 11.47 -6.92
CA ALA A 120 34.80 12.36 -6.16
C ALA A 120 33.96 13.47 -5.51
N PRO A 121 34.51 14.21 -4.53
CA PRO A 121 33.77 15.28 -3.86
C PRO A 121 33.23 16.35 -4.80
N VAL A 122 31.96 16.72 -4.59
CA VAL A 122 31.28 17.83 -5.26
C VAL A 122 30.81 18.78 -4.16
N THR A 123 31.28 20.03 -4.18
CA THR A 123 31.12 20.92 -3.02
C THR A 123 30.78 22.36 -3.41
N THR A 124 29.82 22.96 -2.72
CA THR A 124 29.59 24.41 -2.70
C THR A 124 30.02 24.98 -1.35
N SER A 125 30.66 26.15 -1.33
CA SER A 125 31.26 26.73 -0.11
C SER A 125 31.14 28.26 -0.07
N GLY A 126 31.26 28.83 1.14
CA GLY A 126 31.36 30.29 1.33
C GLY A 126 30.05 31.08 1.10
N GLY A 127 28.90 30.42 1.15
CA GLY A 127 27.56 30.99 1.01
C GLY A 127 26.55 29.87 0.70
N ASP A 128 25.29 30.25 0.45
CA ASP A 128 24.14 29.33 0.29
C ASP A 128 24.04 28.74 -1.14
N GLY A 129 25.16 28.26 -1.68
CA GLY A 129 25.23 27.77 -3.07
C GLY A 129 24.60 26.40 -3.25
N ASN A 130 23.59 26.29 -4.13
CA ASN A 130 22.88 25.01 -4.34
C ASN A 130 23.67 24.03 -5.20
N ILE A 131 23.43 22.73 -5.03
CA ILE A 131 23.96 21.67 -5.88
C ILE A 131 22.81 20.95 -6.59
N ASN A 132 22.81 20.95 -7.92
CA ASN A 132 21.83 20.25 -8.75
C ASN A 132 22.53 19.14 -9.56
N LEU A 133 22.13 17.89 -9.36
CA LEU A 133 22.67 16.71 -10.05
C LEU A 133 21.54 16.04 -10.84
N LEU A 134 21.50 16.28 -12.15
CA LEU A 134 20.44 15.80 -13.05
C LEU A 134 21.01 14.75 -14.02
N GLY A 135 20.30 13.64 -14.15
CA GLY A 135 20.51 12.63 -15.19
C GLY A 135 19.21 12.34 -15.92
N LYS A 136 19.28 12.24 -17.26
CA LYS A 136 18.19 11.68 -18.09
C LYS A 136 17.92 10.23 -17.69
N ASP A 137 18.99 9.49 -17.40
CA ASP A 137 18.95 8.15 -16.83
C ASP A 137 19.40 8.21 -15.36
N ASP A 138 20.13 7.20 -14.87
CA ASP A 138 20.62 7.12 -13.49
C ASP A 138 21.44 8.33 -13.04
N VAL A 139 21.32 8.66 -11.74
CA VAL A 139 22.34 9.44 -11.01
C VAL A 139 22.97 8.54 -9.95
N ARG A 140 24.30 8.40 -10.01
CA ARG A 140 25.06 7.44 -9.21
C ARG A 140 26.16 8.14 -8.41
N ILE A 141 26.11 8.01 -7.08
CA ILE A 141 27.19 8.44 -6.18
C ILE A 141 27.93 7.18 -5.76
N GLU A 142 29.13 6.97 -6.28
CA GLU A 142 29.84 5.69 -6.22
C GLU A 142 31.35 5.84 -5.93
N LYS A 143 32.02 4.73 -5.60
CA LYS A 143 33.45 4.69 -5.28
C LYS A 143 34.30 4.82 -6.56
N PRO A 144 35.51 5.42 -6.51
CA PRO A 144 36.41 5.50 -7.68
C PRO A 144 36.73 4.14 -8.31
N THR A 145 36.63 4.03 -9.64
CA THR A 145 36.65 2.76 -10.39
C THR A 145 38.04 2.24 -10.80
N SER A 146 39.14 2.81 -10.30
CA SER A 146 40.51 2.47 -10.74
C SER A 146 41.49 2.42 -9.57
N PRO A 147 42.45 1.46 -9.53
CA PRO A 147 42.90 0.74 -8.34
C PRO A 147 43.30 1.68 -7.19
N THR A 148 42.29 1.95 -6.37
CA THR A 148 42.32 2.96 -5.33
C THR A 148 43.19 2.45 -4.17
N PRO A 149 44.13 3.25 -3.64
CA PRO A 149 44.81 2.89 -2.41
C PRO A 149 43.78 2.60 -1.31
N ALA A 150 43.95 1.50 -0.58
CA ALA A 150 43.00 1.09 0.45
C ALA A 150 42.78 2.23 1.47
N GLY A 151 41.52 2.66 1.62
CA GLY A 151 41.14 3.75 2.53
C GLY A 151 40.87 5.12 1.88
N GLN A 152 40.66 5.23 0.57
CA GLN A 152 40.04 6.43 0.01
C GLN A 152 38.54 6.45 0.32
N SER A 153 38.04 7.57 0.86
CA SER A 153 36.64 7.73 1.23
C SER A 153 35.70 7.65 0.02
N PRO A 154 34.44 7.22 0.23
CA PRO A 154 33.36 7.33 -0.77
C PRO A 154 33.16 8.75 -1.27
N ALA A 155 32.45 8.90 -2.40
CA ALA A 155 32.11 10.22 -2.92
C ALA A 155 31.22 11.00 -1.95
N THR A 156 31.32 12.32 -2.00
CA THR A 156 30.61 13.23 -1.10
C THR A 156 30.06 14.40 -1.88
N VAL A 157 28.75 14.60 -1.83
CA VAL A 157 28.08 15.81 -2.32
C VAL A 157 27.80 16.68 -1.08
N SER A 158 28.27 17.92 -1.06
CA SER A 158 28.25 18.73 0.17
C SER A 158 27.99 20.21 -0.11
N SER A 159 26.90 20.72 0.45
CA SER A 159 26.52 22.14 0.41
C SER A 159 26.75 22.82 1.76
N ALA A 160 27.20 24.07 1.73
CA ALA A 160 27.40 24.92 2.89
C ALA A 160 26.26 25.94 3.05
N GLY A 161 26.10 26.48 4.26
CA GLY A 161 24.99 27.38 4.59
C GLY A 161 23.62 26.76 4.28
N HIS A 162 22.69 27.58 3.80
CA HIS A 162 21.33 27.14 3.44
C HIS A 162 21.20 26.59 2.00
N GLY A 163 22.31 26.29 1.31
CA GLY A 163 22.26 25.78 -0.07
C GLY A 163 21.64 24.39 -0.14
N GLN A 164 20.61 24.21 -0.96
CA GLN A 164 19.93 22.93 -1.18
C GLN A 164 20.81 21.95 -1.98
N VAL A 165 20.64 20.66 -1.75
CA VAL A 165 21.11 19.62 -2.69
C VAL A 165 19.91 18.94 -3.34
N VAL A 166 19.83 19.01 -4.67
CA VAL A 166 18.79 18.36 -5.49
C VAL A 166 19.46 17.32 -6.38
N ILE A 167 18.97 16.08 -6.32
CA ILE A 167 19.41 14.97 -7.16
C ILE A 167 18.19 14.41 -7.86
N SER A 168 18.22 14.36 -9.20
CA SER A 168 17.12 13.78 -9.97
C SER A 168 17.62 12.87 -11.09
N SER A 169 17.17 11.63 -11.09
CA SER A 169 17.25 10.70 -12.22
C SER A 169 15.98 10.79 -13.05
N GLY A 170 16.05 10.41 -14.33
CA GLY A 170 14.86 10.43 -15.17
C GLY A 170 14.38 11.83 -15.53
N THR A 171 15.30 12.80 -15.59
CA THR A 171 15.04 14.22 -15.84
C THR A 171 15.94 14.75 -16.95
N VAL A 172 15.33 15.29 -18.00
CA VAL A 172 16.00 16.09 -19.05
C VAL A 172 15.84 17.57 -18.75
N TYR A 173 16.75 18.38 -19.25
CA TYR A 173 16.71 19.84 -19.17
C TYR A 173 16.52 20.42 -20.58
N ARG A 174 15.39 21.10 -20.81
CA ARG A 174 15.01 21.65 -22.13
C ARG A 174 14.51 23.08 -21.97
N ASP A 175 14.97 23.97 -22.84
CA ASP A 175 14.59 25.40 -22.87
C ASP A 175 14.76 26.16 -21.53
N GLY A 176 15.63 25.67 -20.63
CA GLY A 176 15.87 26.25 -19.30
C GLY A 176 15.05 25.63 -18.16
N GLU A 177 14.23 24.62 -18.44
CA GLU A 177 13.38 23.95 -17.45
C GLU A 177 13.65 22.43 -17.41
N PRO A 178 13.53 21.78 -16.23
CA PRO A 178 13.50 20.32 -16.15
C PRO A 178 12.21 19.73 -16.75
N GLY A 179 12.29 18.50 -17.25
CA GLY A 179 11.20 17.75 -17.87
C GLY A 179 11.50 16.25 -17.92
N LEU A 180 10.61 15.46 -18.53
CA LEU A 180 10.66 13.99 -18.40
C LEU A 180 11.82 13.33 -19.16
N GLY A 181 12.65 12.56 -18.46
CA GLY A 181 13.66 11.66 -19.00
C GLY A 181 13.22 10.19 -19.01
N GLU A 182 14.15 9.27 -18.76
CA GLU A 182 13.94 7.83 -18.83
C GLU A 182 13.16 7.29 -17.61
N TRP A 183 12.21 6.38 -17.83
CA TRP A 183 11.34 5.84 -16.78
C TRP A 183 12.01 4.78 -15.91
N SER A 184 13.02 4.07 -16.43
CA SER A 184 13.81 3.10 -15.64
C SER A 184 14.97 3.74 -14.88
N ALA A 185 14.97 5.07 -14.72
CA ALA A 185 16.11 5.83 -14.21
C ALA A 185 16.17 5.86 -12.69
N ASP A 186 17.36 5.55 -12.16
CA ASP A 186 17.57 5.23 -10.75
C ASP A 186 18.47 6.26 -10.01
N ILE A 187 18.25 6.49 -8.71
CA ILE A 187 19.23 7.19 -7.86
C ILE A 187 19.98 6.15 -7.02
N VAL A 188 21.28 5.96 -7.29
CA VAL A 188 22.10 4.96 -6.59
C VAL A 188 23.18 5.64 -5.75
N MET A 189 23.08 5.56 -4.43
CA MET A 189 24.19 5.86 -3.53
C MET A 189 24.86 4.55 -3.10
N GLU A 190 26.12 4.33 -3.46
CA GLU A 190 26.88 3.18 -2.94
C GLU A 190 27.16 3.34 -1.44
N ASP A 191 27.13 2.23 -0.70
CA ASP A 191 27.57 2.08 0.69
C ASP A 191 28.70 3.04 1.13
N GLY A 192 28.39 3.89 2.11
CA GLY A 192 29.27 4.90 2.69
C GLY A 192 29.31 6.24 1.95
N SER A 193 28.63 6.39 0.80
CA SER A 193 28.54 7.66 0.06
C SER A 193 27.68 8.68 0.81
N ILE A 194 28.08 9.94 0.77
CA ILE A 194 27.49 11.01 1.59
C ILE A 194 26.86 12.09 0.71
N VAL A 195 25.62 12.48 1.02
CA VAL A 195 25.02 13.75 0.59
C VAL A 195 24.77 14.58 1.84
N PHE A 196 25.28 15.80 1.85
CA PHE A 196 25.23 16.70 2.99
C PHE A 196 24.78 18.10 2.59
N SER A 197 23.92 18.72 3.41
CA SER A 197 23.74 20.17 3.42
C SER A 197 23.87 20.71 4.84
N GLU A 198 24.54 21.85 5.02
CA GLU A 198 24.79 22.40 6.35
C GLU A 198 23.49 22.86 7.02
N HIS A 199 22.65 23.63 6.33
CA HIS A 199 21.37 24.16 6.83
C HIS A 199 20.27 24.20 5.74
N GLY A 200 20.49 23.55 4.60
CA GLY A 200 19.54 23.47 3.49
C GLY A 200 18.92 22.08 3.37
N ASN A 201 17.87 21.97 2.56
CA ASN A 201 17.19 20.69 2.34
C ASN A 201 17.99 19.77 1.40
N ILE A 202 17.72 18.47 1.47
CA ILE A 202 18.15 17.48 0.47
C ILE A 202 16.88 16.93 -0.21
N VAL A 203 16.88 16.92 -1.54
CA VAL A 203 15.76 16.43 -2.35
C VAL A 203 16.28 15.37 -3.33
N LEU A 204 15.72 14.16 -3.24
CA LEU A 204 15.95 13.08 -4.20
C LEU A 204 14.67 12.82 -4.99
N GLN A 205 14.76 12.81 -6.32
CA GLN A 205 13.63 12.63 -7.24
C GLN A 205 13.97 11.58 -8.30
N SER A 206 13.51 10.36 -8.10
CA SER A 206 13.71 9.22 -9.00
C SER A 206 12.42 8.83 -9.68
N ARG A 207 12.49 8.49 -10.97
CA ARG A 207 11.36 7.88 -11.71
C ARG A 207 10.99 6.51 -11.17
N ARG A 208 11.98 5.84 -10.58
CA ARG A 208 11.88 4.46 -10.13
C ARG A 208 12.56 4.35 -8.77
N ASP A 209 13.69 3.65 -8.68
CA ASP A 209 14.23 3.24 -7.40
C ASP A 209 15.22 4.27 -6.83
N VAL A 210 15.37 4.27 -5.50
CA VAL A 210 16.37 5.03 -4.76
C VAL A 210 17.11 4.10 -3.80
N TRP A 211 18.41 3.92 -4.00
CA TRP A 211 19.29 3.24 -3.03
C TRP A 211 20.00 4.29 -2.20
N LEU A 212 19.67 4.34 -0.93
CA LEU A 212 20.20 5.33 0.00
C LEU A 212 21.48 4.84 0.64
N SER A 213 22.41 5.77 0.85
CA SER A 213 23.52 5.50 1.76
C SER A 213 23.48 6.45 2.94
N ASN A 214 23.97 7.68 2.82
CA ASN A 214 24.08 8.59 3.96
C ASN A 214 23.65 10.02 3.57
N LEU A 215 22.41 10.39 3.89
CA LEU A 215 21.84 11.73 3.75
C LEU A 215 21.91 12.45 5.09
N ARG A 216 22.43 13.68 5.11
CA ARG A 216 22.58 14.46 6.34
C ARG A 216 22.29 15.93 6.12
N THR A 217 21.40 16.46 6.93
CA THR A 217 21.35 17.90 7.19
C THR A 217 21.98 18.18 8.56
N ALA A 218 22.16 19.45 8.93
CA ALA A 218 22.59 19.81 10.27
C ALA A 218 21.84 21.06 10.77
N SER A 219 21.87 21.25 12.09
CA SER A 219 21.07 22.28 12.73
C SER A 219 21.66 23.66 12.46
N ASP A 220 20.80 24.59 12.08
CA ASP A 220 21.11 26.01 12.16
C ASP A 220 21.26 26.48 13.62
N SER A 221 21.67 27.73 13.82
CA SER A 221 21.84 28.30 15.17
C SER A 221 20.54 28.46 15.98
N TYR A 222 19.38 28.16 15.39
CA TYR A 222 18.06 28.19 16.00
C TYR A 222 17.52 26.78 16.32
N GLY A 223 18.20 25.72 15.87
CA GLY A 223 17.81 24.34 16.08
C GLY A 223 16.92 23.77 14.96
N ASN A 224 16.87 24.41 13.79
CA ASN A 224 16.22 23.81 12.62
C ASN A 224 17.28 23.05 11.82
N ASP A 225 17.15 21.73 11.68
CA ASP A 225 17.88 21.02 10.62
C ASP A 225 17.20 21.29 9.27
N GLY A 226 17.93 21.10 8.17
CA GLY A 226 17.31 21.00 6.85
C GLY A 226 16.43 19.75 6.72
N GLU A 227 15.42 19.78 5.87
CA GLU A 227 14.53 18.64 5.63
C GLU A 227 15.06 17.72 4.52
N VAL A 228 14.70 16.44 4.59
CA VAL A 228 14.99 15.43 3.57
C VAL A 228 13.69 15.02 2.90
N GLN A 229 13.60 15.24 1.58
CA GLN A 229 12.51 14.79 0.74
C GLN A 229 13.01 13.72 -0.24
N ILE A 230 12.32 12.59 -0.31
CA ILE A 230 12.63 11.50 -1.23
C ILE A 230 11.35 11.12 -1.97
N ASP A 231 11.40 11.16 -3.29
CA ASP A 231 10.33 10.71 -4.17
C ASP A 231 10.88 9.63 -5.10
N ALA A 232 10.48 8.38 -4.84
CA ALA A 232 10.76 7.19 -5.63
C ALA A 232 9.53 6.78 -6.45
N ASN A 233 8.83 7.77 -7.02
CA ASN A 233 7.82 7.61 -8.07
C ASN A 233 7.62 8.97 -8.77
N TYR A 234 8.71 9.73 -8.99
CA TYR A 234 8.63 11.14 -9.36
C TYR A 234 8.27 11.32 -10.85
N GLU A 235 6.99 11.57 -11.11
CA GLU A 235 6.51 11.63 -12.49
C GLU A 235 6.45 13.03 -13.10
N TRP A 236 6.45 14.09 -12.26
CA TRP A 236 6.03 15.47 -12.58
C TRP A 236 4.52 15.55 -12.89
N ASP A 237 3.86 16.69 -12.60
CA ASP A 237 2.43 16.90 -12.90
C ASP A 237 2.17 17.00 -14.43
N VAL A 238 2.20 15.87 -15.12
CA VAL A 238 1.92 15.77 -16.55
C VAL A 238 0.53 15.17 -16.77
N GLU A 239 -0.42 16.07 -17.01
CA GLU A 239 -1.83 15.74 -17.24
C GLU A 239 -2.00 14.64 -18.30
N GLY A 240 -2.54 13.49 -17.89
CA GLY A 240 -2.88 12.37 -18.77
C GLY A 240 -1.84 11.25 -18.86
N VAL A 241 -0.76 11.28 -18.07
CA VAL A 241 0.05 10.09 -17.79
C VAL A 241 -0.49 9.42 -16.53
N GLU A 242 -0.77 8.12 -16.58
CA GLU A 242 -1.11 7.33 -15.38
C GLU A 242 0.16 6.90 -14.66
N PRO A 243 0.23 7.00 -13.33
CA PRO A 243 1.44 6.65 -12.62
C PRO A 243 1.77 5.18 -12.68
N ARG A 244 3.03 4.87 -12.98
CA ARG A 244 3.51 3.49 -13.09
C ARG A 244 3.52 2.77 -11.75
N ASN A 245 3.77 3.52 -10.68
CA ASN A 245 3.82 3.00 -9.31
C ASN A 245 4.81 1.82 -9.17
N GLU A 246 6.03 2.01 -9.68
CA GLU A 246 7.06 0.97 -9.71
C GLU A 246 8.18 1.17 -8.68
N GLY A 247 8.47 2.40 -8.26
CA GLY A 247 9.70 2.71 -7.53
C GLY A 247 9.71 2.36 -6.04
N ASN A 248 10.90 1.98 -5.57
CA ASN A 248 11.20 1.49 -4.22
C ASN A 248 12.34 2.30 -3.58
N ILE A 249 12.39 2.32 -2.24
CA ILE A 249 13.45 2.97 -1.47
C ILE A 249 14.16 1.92 -0.62
N PHE A 250 15.46 1.75 -0.87
CA PHE A 250 16.30 0.73 -0.23
C PHE A 250 17.35 1.35 0.68
N ASP A 251 17.55 0.77 1.85
CA ASP A 251 18.80 0.89 2.61
C ASP A 251 19.94 0.18 1.83
N ASN A 252 20.98 0.94 1.48
CA ASN A 252 22.23 0.47 0.89
C ASN A 252 23.46 0.95 1.70
N LEU A 253 23.27 1.28 2.98
CA LEU A 253 24.33 1.55 3.95
C LEU A 253 24.61 0.28 4.77
N SER A 254 25.89 -0.08 4.94
CA SER A 254 26.20 -1.30 5.68
C SER A 254 26.13 -1.13 7.21
N GLY A 255 25.25 -1.92 7.84
CA GLY A 255 25.08 -2.01 9.30
C GLY A 255 23.90 -1.18 9.82
N ASP A 256 23.74 -1.08 11.14
CA ASP A 256 22.66 -0.33 11.79
C ASP A 256 22.95 1.19 11.92
N LEU A 257 23.50 1.80 10.87
CA LEU A 257 23.77 3.24 10.84
C LEU A 257 22.60 3.98 10.16
N PRO A 258 22.29 5.23 10.54
CA PRO A 258 21.17 5.94 9.94
C PRO A 258 21.50 6.28 8.49
N ASN A 259 20.58 5.94 7.59
CA ASN A 259 20.58 6.42 6.21
C ASN A 259 20.34 7.92 6.14
N ILE A 260 19.55 8.43 7.08
CA ILE A 260 19.05 9.81 7.10
C ILE A 260 19.23 10.39 8.50
N THR A 261 19.86 11.57 8.59
CA THR A 261 19.85 12.42 9.78
C THR A 261 19.27 13.78 9.41
N ALA A 262 18.08 14.13 9.92
CA ALA A 262 17.35 15.37 9.64
C ALA A 262 16.16 15.58 10.60
N ASP A 263 15.78 16.83 10.89
CA ASP A 263 14.56 17.20 11.64
C ASP A 263 13.31 16.61 10.98
N GLY A 264 13.13 16.90 9.68
CA GLY A 264 11.98 16.46 8.90
C GLY A 264 12.34 15.49 7.78
N LEU A 265 11.63 14.36 7.73
CA LEU A 265 11.67 13.38 6.66
C LEU A 265 10.31 13.31 5.93
N THR A 266 10.30 13.47 4.62
CA THR A 266 9.13 13.24 3.75
C THR A 266 9.48 12.26 2.65
N VAL A 267 8.73 11.17 2.55
CA VAL A 267 9.03 10.06 1.64
C VAL A 267 7.78 9.63 0.88
N LEU A 268 7.91 9.54 -0.44
CA LEU A 268 6.93 8.95 -1.34
C LEU A 268 7.59 7.80 -2.10
N ALA A 269 6.94 6.64 -2.11
CA ALA A 269 7.33 5.48 -2.92
C ALA A 269 6.08 4.71 -3.38
N ALA A 270 6.27 3.72 -4.24
CA ALA A 270 5.19 2.90 -4.75
C ALA A 270 5.27 1.43 -4.33
N THR A 271 6.46 0.82 -4.27
CA THR A 271 6.62 -0.63 -4.03
C THR A 271 7.40 -1.00 -2.77
N GLY A 272 7.96 -0.03 -2.04
CA GLY A 272 8.50 -0.24 -0.70
C GLY A 272 9.23 0.99 -0.15
N ILE A 273 9.37 1.01 1.18
CA ILE A 273 10.20 1.97 1.92
C ILE A 273 10.96 1.15 2.98
N ASP A 274 12.29 1.15 2.94
CA ASP A 274 13.16 0.52 3.94
C ASP A 274 14.22 1.53 4.40
N LEU A 275 14.13 1.99 5.65
CA LEU A 275 14.88 3.15 6.16
C LEU A 275 15.39 2.97 7.59
N VAL A 276 16.65 3.32 7.83
CA VAL A 276 17.20 3.61 9.16
C VAL A 276 17.35 5.13 9.31
N THR A 277 16.80 5.72 10.37
CA THR A 277 16.70 7.18 10.54
C THR A 277 17.21 7.66 11.90
N GLU A 278 17.69 8.91 11.92
CA GLU A 278 17.77 9.76 13.11
C GLU A 278 16.95 11.02 12.80
N SER A 279 15.65 11.01 13.15
CA SER A 279 14.70 12.06 12.72
C SER A 279 13.59 12.41 13.72
N ASP A 280 13.35 13.71 13.92
CA ASP A 280 12.34 14.20 14.86
C ASP A 280 10.90 14.03 14.33
N ARG A 281 10.68 14.13 13.00
CA ARG A 281 9.40 13.84 12.35
C ARG A 281 9.54 13.08 11.03
N ALA A 282 8.60 12.16 10.77
CA ALA A 282 8.51 11.38 9.54
C ALA A 282 7.11 11.42 8.90
N THR A 283 7.07 11.63 7.60
CA THR A 283 5.91 11.42 6.71
C THR A 283 6.30 10.41 5.65
N LEU A 284 5.67 9.23 5.64
CA LEU A 284 6.01 8.10 4.76
C LEU A 284 4.76 7.61 4.02
N VAL A 285 4.69 7.78 2.71
CA VAL A 285 3.55 7.38 1.89
C VAL A 285 3.97 6.34 0.86
N LEU A 286 3.32 5.18 0.91
CA LEU A 286 3.50 4.08 -0.02
C LEU A 286 2.21 3.85 -0.81
N THR A 287 2.21 4.15 -2.11
CA THR A 287 1.00 4.24 -2.94
C THR A 287 0.55 2.93 -3.57
N GLY A 288 1.43 1.92 -3.64
CA GLY A 288 1.17 0.63 -4.27
C GLY A 288 1.34 -0.55 -3.31
N THR A 289 1.81 -1.68 -3.84
CA THR A 289 2.00 -2.93 -3.08
C THR A 289 3.41 -3.01 -2.49
N GLY A 290 3.52 -3.20 -1.18
CA GLY A 290 4.80 -3.32 -0.50
C GLY A 290 4.73 -2.89 0.97
N ASN A 291 5.85 -2.95 1.68
CA ASN A 291 5.89 -2.59 3.10
C ASN A 291 6.60 -1.25 3.33
N ILE A 292 6.23 -0.58 4.42
CA ILE A 292 7.01 0.48 5.04
C ILE A 292 7.75 -0.13 6.24
N ALA A 293 9.07 -0.10 6.22
CA ALA A 293 9.94 -0.44 7.33
C ALA A 293 10.73 0.82 7.75
N LEU A 294 10.56 1.23 9.00
CA LEU A 294 11.23 2.39 9.59
C LEU A 294 11.96 1.98 10.88
N LYS A 295 13.26 2.21 10.93
CA LYS A 295 14.08 2.02 12.12
C LYS A 295 14.66 3.34 12.60
N GLU A 296 14.00 3.96 13.56
CA GLU A 296 14.44 5.20 14.20
C GLU A 296 15.43 4.90 15.34
N ILE A 297 16.69 5.30 15.19
CA ILE A 297 17.75 5.01 16.17
C ILE A 297 17.97 6.13 17.20
N SER A 298 17.27 7.26 17.08
CA SER A 298 17.29 8.33 18.09
C SER A 298 16.69 7.87 19.40
N THR A 299 17.40 8.11 20.51
CA THR A 299 16.86 7.89 21.86
C THR A 299 15.84 8.97 22.28
N ASN A 300 15.68 10.03 21.49
CA ASN A 300 14.58 10.98 21.67
C ASN A 300 13.26 10.41 21.07
N GLY A 301 13.38 9.45 20.14
CA GLY A 301 12.26 8.90 19.38
C GLY A 301 11.92 9.74 18.15
N THR A 302 10.71 9.58 17.63
CA THR A 302 10.22 10.31 16.45
C THR A 302 8.70 10.51 16.48
N ARG A 303 8.22 11.52 15.76
CA ARG A 303 6.81 11.74 15.48
C ARG A 303 6.46 11.29 14.06
N LEU A 304 5.66 10.24 13.96
CA LEU A 304 5.05 9.77 12.73
C LEU A 304 3.86 10.70 12.43
N VAL A 305 4.06 11.67 11.53
CA VAL A 305 3.05 12.69 11.19
C VAL A 305 1.98 12.10 10.27
N GLU A 306 2.39 11.31 9.29
CA GLU A 306 1.51 10.59 8.36
C GLU A 306 2.31 9.39 7.81
N VAL A 307 1.89 8.16 8.12
CA VAL A 307 2.53 6.92 7.64
C VAL A 307 1.46 6.05 7.02
N ILE A 308 1.37 6.02 5.69
CA ILE A 308 0.27 5.38 4.95
C ILE A 308 0.82 4.32 3.99
N ALA A 309 0.45 3.06 4.22
CA ALA A 309 0.65 1.97 3.28
C ALA A 309 -0.66 1.64 2.55
N ALA A 310 -0.67 1.78 1.22
CA ALA A 310 -1.85 1.49 0.41
C ALA A 310 -2.17 -0.01 0.36
N ASP A 311 -1.18 -0.87 0.12
CA ASP A 311 -1.33 -2.33 0.12
C ASP A 311 -0.07 -3.05 0.65
N GLY A 312 0.07 -3.05 1.98
CA GLY A 312 1.06 -3.86 2.69
C GLY A 312 1.20 -3.46 4.15
N ALA A 313 2.28 -3.91 4.79
CA ALA A 313 2.51 -3.70 6.23
C ALA A 313 3.24 -2.38 6.53
N VAL A 314 3.03 -1.87 7.74
CA VAL A 314 3.87 -0.85 8.38
C VAL A 314 4.59 -1.50 9.56
N ASP A 315 5.91 -1.43 9.59
CA ASP A 315 6.76 -1.91 10.70
C ASP A 315 7.70 -0.79 11.15
N VAL A 316 7.49 -0.29 12.36
CA VAL A 316 8.27 0.79 12.97
C VAL A 316 8.98 0.26 14.20
N ILE A 317 10.31 0.45 14.25
CA ILE A 317 11.13 0.18 15.42
C ILE A 317 11.77 1.51 15.84
N SER A 318 11.65 1.89 17.11
CA SER A 318 12.30 3.09 17.65
C SER A 318 13.07 2.81 18.94
N GLU A 319 14.25 3.43 19.05
CA GLU A 319 15.06 3.48 20.29
C GLU A 319 14.59 4.58 21.27
N GLY A 320 13.51 5.31 20.95
CA GLY A 320 12.90 6.34 21.78
C GLY A 320 11.37 6.40 21.65
N THR A 321 10.74 7.36 22.32
CA THR A 321 9.27 7.52 22.34
C THR A 321 8.71 7.78 20.94
N VAL A 322 7.71 7.00 20.52
CA VAL A 322 6.98 7.24 19.26
C VAL A 322 5.71 8.05 19.54
N ILE A 323 5.49 9.08 18.74
CA ILE A 323 4.20 9.80 18.66
C ILE A 323 3.59 9.48 17.30
N ALA A 324 2.46 8.78 17.27
CA ALA A 324 1.78 8.34 16.06
C ALA A 324 0.54 9.22 15.79
N ASP A 325 0.69 10.23 14.93
CA ASP A 325 -0.41 11.13 14.53
C ASP A 325 -1.38 10.43 13.57
N GLU A 326 -0.89 9.90 12.45
CA GLU A 326 -1.70 9.09 11.54
C GLU A 326 -0.83 7.94 11.00
N VAL A 327 -1.15 6.69 11.37
CA VAL A 327 -0.49 5.48 10.86
C VAL A 327 -1.54 4.52 10.32
N ARG A 328 -1.51 4.26 9.00
CA ARG A 328 -2.63 3.59 8.32
C ARG A 328 -2.19 2.56 7.30
N VAL A 329 -2.88 1.43 7.32
CA VAL A 329 -2.85 0.42 6.25
C VAL A 329 -4.20 0.45 5.56
N LEU A 330 -4.26 0.85 4.29
CA LEU A 330 -5.53 1.07 3.57
C LEU A 330 -6.17 -0.23 3.03
N ASN A 331 -5.47 -1.36 3.10
CA ASN A 331 -5.91 -2.65 2.59
C ASN A 331 -5.51 -3.78 3.55
N GLY A 332 -6.28 -3.97 4.64
CA GLY A 332 -5.99 -4.89 5.75
C GLY A 332 -6.12 -6.39 5.45
N LEU A 333 -5.41 -6.88 4.44
CA LEU A 333 -5.23 -8.32 4.15
C LEU A 333 -4.35 -9.00 5.20
N LEU A 334 -4.29 -10.33 5.17
CA LEU A 334 -3.40 -11.12 6.02
C LEU A 334 -1.93 -10.70 5.86
N GLY A 335 -1.33 -10.22 6.96
CA GLY A 335 0.05 -9.76 7.01
C GLY A 335 0.24 -8.27 6.72
N ASN A 336 -0.79 -7.58 6.23
CA ASN A 336 -0.83 -6.12 6.09
C ASN A 336 -1.20 -5.52 7.46
N ASP A 337 -0.25 -5.61 8.39
CA ASP A 337 -0.37 -5.18 9.79
C ASP A 337 0.27 -3.81 10.01
N VAL A 338 -0.14 -3.10 11.07
CA VAL A 338 0.67 -2.05 11.69
C VAL A 338 1.42 -2.65 12.88
N LYS A 339 2.74 -2.48 12.91
CA LYS A 339 3.64 -2.88 14.00
C LYS A 339 4.44 -1.67 14.44
N ILE A 340 4.39 -1.34 15.73
CA ILE A 340 5.22 -0.29 16.34
C ILE A 340 5.88 -0.88 17.58
N THR A 341 7.21 -0.89 17.59
CA THR A 341 8.05 -1.37 18.68
C THR A 341 8.94 -0.26 19.20
N VAL A 342 8.75 0.13 20.46
CA VAL A 342 9.55 1.14 21.16
C VAL A 342 10.43 0.47 22.22
N ASN A 343 11.73 0.44 21.95
CA ASN A 343 12.76 -0.19 22.79
C ASN A 343 13.10 0.64 24.06
N ALA A 344 12.79 1.93 24.06
CA ALA A 344 12.84 2.78 25.26
C ALA A 344 11.86 3.95 25.14
N GLY A 345 11.08 4.21 26.19
CA GLY A 345 10.06 5.26 26.17
C GLY A 345 8.68 4.74 25.76
N ASP A 346 7.78 5.67 25.45
CA ASP A 346 6.35 5.43 25.35
C ASP A 346 5.88 5.29 23.90
N ILE A 347 4.66 4.79 23.69
CA ILE A 347 3.89 5.04 22.45
C ILE A 347 2.74 5.97 22.79
N GLN A 348 2.70 7.13 22.11
CA GLN A 348 1.59 8.07 22.12
C GLN A 348 0.80 7.94 20.82
N VAL A 349 -0.51 7.73 20.92
CA VAL A 349 -1.41 7.48 19.78
C VAL A 349 -2.35 8.66 19.57
N ASP A 350 -2.58 9.03 18.32
CA ASP A 350 -3.62 10.00 17.87
C ASP A 350 -4.54 9.25 16.87
N SER A 351 -3.96 8.58 15.87
CA SER A 351 -4.70 7.65 15.02
C SER A 351 -3.82 6.54 14.44
N ILE A 352 -4.19 5.29 14.70
CA ILE A 352 -3.60 4.08 14.11
C ILE A 352 -4.74 3.21 13.59
N SER A 353 -4.76 2.92 12.28
CA SER A 353 -5.82 2.08 11.70
C SER A 353 -5.37 1.10 10.63
N VAL A 354 -6.14 0.01 10.52
CA VAL A 354 -6.05 -0.95 9.42
C VAL A 354 -7.44 -1.03 8.77
N ASP A 355 -7.57 -0.52 7.56
CA ASP A 355 -8.85 -0.37 6.84
C ASP A 355 -9.27 -1.66 6.12
N GLN A 356 -10.58 -1.82 5.86
CA GLN A 356 -11.09 -3.00 5.17
C GLN A 356 -10.52 -3.08 3.74
N PRO A 357 -9.95 -4.22 3.31
CA PRO A 357 -9.52 -4.38 1.94
C PRO A 357 -10.70 -4.26 0.98
N ARG A 358 -10.43 -3.75 -0.22
CA ARG A 358 -11.46 -3.67 -1.28
C ARG A 358 -11.96 -5.06 -1.71
N THR A 359 -11.12 -6.08 -1.53
CA THR A 359 -11.39 -7.49 -1.84
C THR A 359 -10.55 -8.40 -0.95
N GLY A 360 -11.14 -9.46 -0.40
CA GLY A 360 -10.43 -10.48 0.39
C GLY A 360 -10.80 -10.46 1.86
N ASP A 361 -10.26 -11.41 2.62
CA ASP A 361 -10.53 -11.55 4.05
C ASP A 361 -9.76 -10.46 4.82
N TYR A 362 -10.47 -9.63 5.59
CA TYR A 362 -9.82 -8.69 6.51
C TYR A 362 -9.20 -9.45 7.68
N GLU A 363 -7.87 -9.49 7.68
CA GLU A 363 -7.03 -10.23 8.64
C GLU A 363 -5.84 -9.39 9.14
N GLY A 364 -5.68 -8.13 8.68
CA GLY A 364 -4.62 -7.22 9.15
C GLY A 364 -4.81 -6.75 10.59
N LEU A 365 -3.70 -6.59 11.31
CA LEU A 365 -3.65 -6.43 12.77
C LEU A 365 -2.89 -5.18 13.21
N VAL A 366 -3.06 -4.76 14.47
CA VAL A 366 -2.24 -3.71 15.10
C VAL A 366 -1.49 -4.27 16.30
N TYR A 367 -0.18 -4.11 16.29
CA TYR A 367 0.73 -4.53 17.36
C TYR A 367 1.52 -3.32 17.88
N LEU A 368 1.25 -2.90 19.12
CA LEU A 368 2.01 -1.84 19.79
C LEU A 368 2.79 -2.45 20.96
N THR A 369 4.12 -2.35 20.93
CA THR A 369 5.02 -2.84 21.99
C THR A 369 5.88 -1.69 22.50
N ALA A 370 5.89 -1.43 23.81
CA ALA A 370 6.67 -0.34 24.40
C ALA A 370 7.36 -0.77 25.71
N SER A 371 8.59 -0.32 25.93
CA SER A 371 9.25 -0.40 27.24
C SER A 371 8.77 0.65 28.24
N GLY A 372 7.99 1.63 27.81
CA GLY A 372 7.28 2.61 28.64
C GLY A 372 5.78 2.33 28.71
N ASP A 373 5.00 3.41 28.73
CA ASP A 373 3.53 3.39 28.68
C ASP A 373 3.02 3.37 27.21
N ILE A 374 1.77 2.97 27.01
CA ILE A 374 1.04 3.11 25.73
C ILE A 374 -0.26 3.86 26.01
N PHE A 375 -0.45 5.04 25.42
CA PHE A 375 -1.56 5.94 25.73
C PHE A 375 -1.91 6.96 24.62
N GLU A 376 -3.08 7.59 24.70
CA GLU A 376 -3.52 8.68 23.81
C GLU A 376 -2.64 9.94 23.93
N LYS A 377 -2.41 10.63 22.81
CA LYS A 377 -1.43 11.69 22.64
C LYS A 377 -1.70 12.90 23.52
N THR A 378 -0.67 13.29 24.28
CA THR A 378 -0.82 14.34 25.29
C THR A 378 -1.19 15.69 24.66
N GLY A 379 -2.41 16.15 24.95
CA GLY A 379 -2.91 17.46 24.52
C GLY A 379 -3.75 17.44 23.23
N ALA A 380 -3.99 16.26 22.67
CA ALA A 380 -4.92 16.02 21.57
C ALA A 380 -6.23 15.35 22.03
N ILE A 381 -6.60 15.50 23.32
CA ILE A 381 -7.78 14.84 23.89
C ILE A 381 -9.04 15.23 23.12
N ASP A 382 -9.58 14.29 22.35
CA ASP A 382 -10.88 14.43 21.72
C ASP A 382 -11.80 13.22 21.93
N ALA A 383 -12.41 12.67 20.89
CA ALA A 383 -13.37 11.57 20.97
C ALA A 383 -13.51 10.84 19.63
N ASP A 384 -12.47 10.86 18.79
CA ASP A 384 -12.37 9.99 17.62
C ASP A 384 -11.75 8.63 17.97
N ASP A 385 -11.34 7.86 16.95
CA ASP A 385 -11.00 6.44 17.11
C ASP A 385 -9.47 6.25 17.06
N ASP A 386 -8.78 6.41 18.20
CA ASP A 386 -7.31 6.28 18.34
C ASP A 386 -6.76 5.01 17.66
N VAL A 387 -7.38 3.86 17.94
CA VAL A 387 -6.92 2.55 17.42
C VAL A 387 -8.08 1.81 16.79
N GLY A 388 -8.18 1.93 15.48
CA GLY A 388 -9.23 1.35 14.66
C GLY A 388 -8.80 0.06 13.96
N THR A 389 -9.41 -1.07 14.34
CA THR A 389 -9.52 -2.21 13.41
C THR A 389 -10.96 -2.40 12.99
N SER A 390 -11.16 -2.48 11.68
CA SER A 390 -12.48 -2.52 11.05
C SER A 390 -13.12 -3.91 11.09
N SER A 391 -12.67 -4.80 11.99
CA SER A 391 -13.34 -6.07 12.25
C SER A 391 -13.02 -6.72 13.59
N TYR A 392 -14.06 -7.35 14.14
CA TYR A 392 -14.08 -8.18 15.36
C TYR A 392 -13.06 -9.33 15.43
N SER A 393 -12.40 -9.69 14.32
CA SER A 393 -11.35 -10.74 14.28
C SER A 393 -9.94 -10.19 14.09
N ALA A 394 -9.75 -8.87 13.98
CA ALA A 394 -8.43 -8.28 14.03
C ALA A 394 -8.03 -8.08 15.50
N GLY A 395 -7.10 -8.91 15.95
CA GLY A 395 -6.47 -8.76 17.25
C GLY A 395 -5.68 -7.46 17.33
N LEU A 396 -6.09 -6.59 18.24
CA LEU A 396 -5.26 -5.52 18.77
C LEU A 396 -4.35 -6.12 19.84
N HIS A 397 -3.05 -5.88 19.73
CA HIS A 397 -2.06 -6.41 20.68
C HIS A 397 -1.25 -5.27 21.28
N PHE A 398 -1.51 -4.95 22.54
CA PHE A 398 -0.76 -3.98 23.32
C PHE A 398 0.16 -4.72 24.31
N GLN A 399 1.46 -4.45 24.25
CA GLN A 399 2.46 -4.97 25.19
C GLN A 399 3.32 -3.83 25.74
N ALA A 400 2.97 -3.32 26.92
CA ALA A 400 3.77 -2.35 27.67
C ALA A 400 4.55 -3.02 28.82
N GLU A 401 5.78 -2.57 29.09
CA GLU A 401 6.40 -2.80 30.41
C GLU A 401 5.84 -1.85 31.49
N GLY A 402 5.36 -0.67 31.07
CA GLY A 402 4.60 0.28 31.87
C GLY A 402 3.11 -0.04 31.92
N ILE A 403 2.28 0.96 31.66
CA ILE A 403 0.82 0.87 31.66
C ILE A 403 0.29 1.08 30.22
N VAL A 404 -0.61 0.19 29.79
CA VAL A 404 -1.50 0.46 28.64
C VAL A 404 -2.75 1.13 29.19
N PHE A 405 -3.05 2.34 28.73
CA PHE A 405 -4.23 3.09 29.14
C PHE A 405 -5.34 2.82 28.13
N VAL A 406 -6.27 1.92 28.48
CA VAL A 406 -7.47 1.61 27.67
C VAL A 406 -8.70 1.57 28.57
N ALA A 407 -9.65 2.45 28.28
CA ALA A 407 -11.03 2.36 28.67
C ALA A 407 -11.92 2.83 27.50
N SER A 408 -13.04 3.46 27.78
CA SER A 408 -14.12 3.69 26.81
C SER A 408 -14.88 4.98 27.11
N ASP A 409 -14.20 5.93 27.73
CA ASP A 409 -14.74 7.20 28.18
C ASP A 409 -13.79 8.32 27.71
N PRO A 410 -14.03 8.94 26.53
CA PRO A 410 -13.18 9.97 25.90
C PRO A 410 -13.15 11.30 26.67
N SER A 411 -13.39 11.26 27.98
CA SER A 411 -13.24 12.36 28.92
C SER A 411 -12.07 12.16 29.88
N GLN A 412 -11.35 11.03 29.81
CA GLN A 412 -10.15 10.78 30.59
C GLN A 412 -8.88 11.10 29.77
N PRO A 413 -7.96 11.96 30.27
CA PRO A 413 -6.72 12.24 29.57
C PRO A 413 -5.83 10.98 29.53
N LYS A 414 -5.21 10.71 28.37
CA LYS A 414 -4.35 9.55 28.08
C LYS A 414 -5.12 8.25 27.83
N ASP A 415 -6.43 8.27 27.62
CA ASP A 415 -7.22 7.04 27.42
C ASP A 415 -7.26 6.67 25.94
N ILE A 416 -6.94 5.42 25.57
CA ILE A 416 -7.00 5.01 24.15
C ILE A 416 -8.40 4.57 23.77
N GLU A 417 -9.02 5.31 22.85
CA GLU A 417 -10.28 4.97 22.20
C GLU A 417 -10.11 3.76 21.25
N VAL A 418 -10.21 2.56 21.83
CA VAL A 418 -10.18 1.31 21.06
C VAL A 418 -11.55 1.01 20.45
N VAL A 419 -11.73 1.35 19.17
CA VAL A 419 -12.93 0.97 18.43
C VAL A 419 -12.79 -0.43 17.84
N LEU A 420 -13.20 -1.40 18.66
CA LEU A 420 -13.78 -2.65 18.18
C LEU A 420 -15.13 -2.32 17.50
N THR A 421 -15.10 -1.93 16.23
CA THR A 421 -16.30 -1.47 15.49
C THR A 421 -17.46 -2.46 15.69
N PRO A 422 -18.61 -2.02 16.22
CA PRO A 422 -19.70 -2.93 16.57
C PRO A 422 -20.34 -3.51 15.31
N LEU A 423 -20.07 -4.80 15.08
CA LEU A 423 -20.61 -5.66 14.03
C LEU A 423 -20.36 -5.16 12.59
N ARG A 424 -19.68 -5.98 11.78
CA ARG A 424 -19.38 -5.69 10.36
C ARG A 424 -20.67 -5.26 9.64
N ARG A 425 -20.68 -4.09 8.98
CA ARG A 425 -21.85 -3.69 8.16
C ARG A 425 -22.15 -4.69 7.05
N ASN A 426 -21.14 -5.32 6.46
CA ASN A 426 -21.31 -6.41 5.50
C ASN A 426 -20.20 -7.45 5.69
N LEU A 427 -20.44 -8.69 5.31
CA LEU A 427 -19.46 -9.79 5.29
C LEU A 427 -19.29 -10.31 3.86
N ILE A 428 -18.31 -9.78 3.12
CA ILE A 428 -18.02 -10.19 1.74
C ILE A 428 -16.73 -11.01 1.74
N ILE A 429 -16.78 -12.26 1.28
CA ILE A 429 -15.66 -13.22 1.32
C ILE A 429 -15.55 -13.90 -0.03
N ARG A 430 -14.33 -14.01 -0.58
CA ARG A 430 -14.02 -14.70 -1.84
C ARG A 430 -12.73 -15.51 -1.66
N ARG A 431 -12.82 -16.83 -1.54
CA ARG A 431 -11.73 -17.66 -0.99
C ARG A 431 -11.58 -19.01 -1.68
N ASP A 432 -10.35 -19.49 -1.81
CA ASP A 432 -10.09 -20.88 -2.22
C ASP A 432 -10.05 -21.83 -1.01
N GLY A 433 -10.68 -22.99 -1.14
CA GLY A 433 -10.83 -23.96 -0.06
C GLY A 433 -11.99 -23.66 0.90
N ASP A 434 -11.88 -24.15 2.13
CA ASP A 434 -12.96 -24.13 3.13
C ASP A 434 -12.99 -22.82 3.95
N TYR A 435 -14.15 -22.49 4.52
CA TYR A 435 -14.36 -21.31 5.36
C TYR A 435 -15.35 -21.57 6.51
N THR A 436 -15.14 -20.93 7.66
CA THR A 436 -16.00 -21.05 8.84
C THR A 436 -16.53 -19.67 9.27
N ILE A 437 -17.84 -19.60 9.51
CA ILE A 437 -18.58 -18.42 9.96
C ILE A 437 -19.07 -18.68 11.38
N ASP A 438 -18.71 -17.78 12.28
CA ASP A 438 -19.04 -17.82 13.70
C ASP A 438 -19.04 -16.38 14.23
N ARG A 439 -20.00 -15.57 13.75
CA ARG A 439 -20.09 -14.12 14.02
C ARG A 439 -21.41 -13.51 13.54
N ASP A 440 -21.86 -12.47 14.24
CA ASP A 440 -22.95 -11.60 13.79
C ASP A 440 -22.46 -10.48 12.84
N VAL A 441 -23.38 -9.97 12.01
CA VAL A 441 -23.18 -8.98 10.94
C VAL A 441 -24.36 -8.00 10.94
N THR A 442 -24.14 -6.68 10.83
CA THR A 442 -25.24 -5.68 10.85
C THR A 442 -25.87 -5.37 9.48
N GLY A 443 -25.48 -6.09 8.44
CA GLY A 443 -26.02 -5.95 7.09
C GLY A 443 -25.69 -7.19 6.27
N TYR A 444 -25.39 -7.05 4.98
CA TYR A 444 -25.45 -8.21 4.07
C TYR A 444 -24.19 -9.09 4.09
N VAL A 445 -24.38 -10.38 3.82
CA VAL A 445 -23.34 -11.40 3.68
C VAL A 445 -23.26 -11.85 2.22
N ASP A 446 -22.06 -11.91 1.63
CA ASP A 446 -21.76 -12.51 0.31
C ASP A 446 -20.45 -13.30 0.40
N VAL A 447 -20.55 -14.55 0.83
CA VAL A 447 -19.44 -15.49 0.99
C VAL A 447 -19.43 -16.45 -0.19
N GLN A 448 -18.33 -16.50 -0.96
CA GLN A 448 -18.15 -17.45 -2.05
C GLN A 448 -16.81 -18.16 -1.93
N VAL A 449 -16.83 -19.49 -1.83
CA VAL A 449 -15.65 -20.32 -1.61
C VAL A 449 -15.61 -21.54 -2.53
N THR A 450 -14.43 -22.06 -2.86
CA THR A 450 -14.30 -23.26 -3.71
C THR A 450 -14.38 -24.59 -2.94
N GLY A 451 -14.20 -24.57 -1.62
CA GLY A 451 -14.40 -25.71 -0.72
C GLY A 451 -15.76 -25.65 0.00
N ASN A 452 -15.78 -26.09 1.26
CA ASN A 452 -16.96 -26.10 2.12
C ASN A 452 -17.15 -24.77 2.88
N ILE A 453 -18.39 -24.43 3.22
CA ILE A 453 -18.72 -23.42 4.23
C ILE A 453 -19.23 -24.13 5.49
N TYR A 454 -18.78 -23.70 6.66
CA TYR A 454 -19.30 -24.11 7.96
C TYR A 454 -19.89 -22.87 8.65
N VAL A 455 -21.11 -22.93 9.15
CA VAL A 455 -21.79 -21.81 9.83
C VAL A 455 -22.15 -22.25 11.24
N ASN A 456 -21.24 -22.01 12.19
CA ASN A 456 -21.49 -22.28 13.61
C ASN A 456 -22.52 -21.30 14.18
N SER A 457 -22.40 -20.02 13.79
CA SER A 457 -23.35 -18.98 14.15
C SER A 457 -23.23 -17.78 13.21
N LEU A 458 -24.37 -17.31 12.71
CA LEU A 458 -24.46 -16.14 11.85
C LEU A 458 -25.81 -15.42 12.01
N THR A 459 -25.85 -14.28 12.70
CA THR A 459 -26.96 -13.33 12.56
C THR A 459 -26.59 -12.27 11.52
N ALA A 460 -27.49 -11.91 10.59
CA ALA A 460 -27.23 -10.86 9.60
C ALA A 460 -28.45 -9.96 9.28
N GLY A 461 -28.16 -8.73 8.84
CA GLY A 461 -29.13 -7.81 8.25
C GLY A 461 -29.37 -6.52 9.04
N ALA A 462 -29.77 -5.48 8.30
CA ALA A 462 -30.16 -4.16 8.84
C ALA A 462 -31.58 -3.77 8.40
N ASP A 463 -32.17 -2.88 9.18
CA ASP A 463 -33.52 -2.32 9.00
C ASP A 463 -33.82 -1.85 7.56
N ASN A 464 -34.39 -2.76 6.75
CA ASN A 464 -35.13 -2.61 5.47
C ASN A 464 -34.40 -2.93 4.14
N ALA A 465 -34.96 -3.94 3.45
CA ALA A 465 -35.19 -4.03 1.99
C ALA A 465 -34.10 -4.61 1.04
N GLY A 466 -33.40 -5.69 1.41
CA GLY A 466 -32.44 -6.37 0.52
C GLY A 466 -32.21 -7.87 0.76
N LEU A 467 -31.33 -8.45 -0.05
CA LEU A 467 -30.73 -9.77 0.19
C LEU A 467 -29.74 -9.65 1.35
N ASP A 468 -29.99 -10.35 2.45
CA ASP A 468 -29.20 -10.23 3.68
C ASP A 468 -28.11 -11.29 3.78
N ILE A 469 -28.31 -12.51 3.26
CA ILE A 469 -27.29 -13.55 3.29
C ILE A 469 -27.17 -14.23 1.92
N LEU A 470 -25.95 -14.33 1.40
CA LEU A 470 -25.55 -15.16 0.26
C LEU A 470 -24.32 -15.98 0.66
N LEU A 471 -24.47 -17.30 0.71
CA LEU A 471 -23.37 -18.26 0.91
C LEU A 471 -23.27 -19.16 -0.33
N LYS A 472 -22.07 -19.31 -0.89
CA LYS A 472 -21.81 -20.11 -2.08
C LYS A 472 -20.57 -20.97 -1.90
N ALA A 473 -20.73 -22.29 -1.94
CA ALA A 473 -19.65 -23.24 -1.72
C ALA A 473 -19.42 -24.08 -2.98
N GLY A 474 -18.17 -24.38 -3.33
CA GLY A 474 -17.86 -25.42 -4.32
C GLY A 474 -18.02 -26.84 -3.77
N GLY A 475 -18.00 -26.98 -2.45
CA GLY A 475 -18.32 -28.19 -1.68
C GLY A 475 -19.68 -28.11 -1.00
N ASN A 476 -19.72 -28.43 0.30
CA ASN A 476 -20.91 -28.42 1.13
C ASN A 476 -21.12 -27.07 1.82
N ILE A 477 -22.33 -26.82 2.33
CA ILE A 477 -22.61 -25.82 3.37
C ILE A 477 -23.15 -26.58 4.59
N TYR A 478 -22.45 -26.45 5.71
CA TYR A 478 -22.87 -26.96 7.02
C TYR A 478 -23.39 -25.77 7.85
N ILE A 479 -24.52 -25.93 8.54
CA ILE A 479 -25.14 -24.87 9.36
C ILE A 479 -25.46 -25.42 10.75
N ASP A 480 -25.38 -24.57 11.76
CA ASP A 480 -25.69 -24.82 13.19
C ASP A 480 -26.56 -23.66 13.73
N TYR A 481 -26.29 -22.43 13.27
CA TYR A 481 -27.20 -21.28 13.44
C TYR A 481 -26.99 -20.19 12.37
N LEU A 482 -28.08 -19.75 11.72
CA LEU A 482 -28.09 -18.76 10.65
C LEU A 482 -29.41 -17.95 10.67
N GLN A 483 -29.39 -16.78 11.29
CA GLN A 483 -30.53 -15.87 11.36
C GLN A 483 -30.36 -14.69 10.40
N ALA A 484 -31.36 -14.43 9.56
CA ALA A 484 -31.53 -13.13 8.89
C ALA A 484 -32.49 -12.25 9.69
N ASN A 485 -32.48 -10.94 9.47
CA ASN A 485 -33.39 -10.02 10.15
C ASN A 485 -34.89 -10.30 9.80
N ALA A 486 -35.82 -9.65 10.50
CA ALA A 486 -37.27 -9.88 10.36
C ALA A 486 -37.88 -9.56 8.96
N ALA A 487 -37.11 -9.02 8.02
CA ALA A 487 -37.45 -8.83 6.61
C ALA A 487 -36.40 -9.47 5.66
N GLY A 488 -35.47 -10.24 6.20
CA GLY A 488 -34.23 -10.66 5.56
C GLY A 488 -34.37 -11.92 4.72
N THR A 489 -33.56 -12.01 3.67
CA THR A 489 -33.56 -13.16 2.76
C THR A 489 -32.19 -13.83 2.68
N VAL A 490 -32.18 -15.16 2.81
CA VAL A 490 -31.00 -16.03 2.76
C VAL A 490 -30.93 -16.74 1.41
N ARG A 491 -29.74 -16.83 0.83
CA ARG A 491 -29.43 -17.62 -0.36
C ARG A 491 -28.22 -18.51 -0.12
N LEU A 492 -28.37 -19.80 -0.39
CA LEU A 492 -27.35 -20.83 -0.24
C LEU A 492 -27.13 -21.51 -1.60
N ASP A 493 -25.90 -21.54 -2.10
CA ASP A 493 -25.51 -22.13 -3.39
C ASP A 493 -24.33 -23.12 -3.18
N ALA A 494 -24.62 -24.37 -2.81
CA ALA A 494 -23.62 -25.41 -2.59
C ALA A 494 -23.34 -26.26 -3.85
N GLY A 495 -22.08 -26.65 -4.05
CA GLY A 495 -21.69 -27.59 -5.10
C GLY A 495 -22.12 -29.03 -4.81
N ASN A 496 -22.26 -29.40 -3.52
CA ASN A 496 -22.61 -30.74 -3.07
C ASN A 496 -23.85 -30.76 -2.15
N HIS A 497 -23.67 -30.63 -0.84
CA HIS A 497 -24.74 -30.74 0.16
C HIS A 497 -25.02 -29.42 0.90
N ILE A 498 -26.24 -29.23 1.36
CA ILE A 498 -26.59 -28.29 2.45
C ILE A 498 -27.21 -29.12 3.56
N GLN A 499 -26.68 -29.02 4.78
CA GLN A 499 -27.06 -29.86 5.92
C GLN A 499 -26.67 -29.21 7.26
N GLU A 500 -27.23 -29.74 8.34
CA GLU A 500 -26.92 -29.39 9.72
C GLU A 500 -25.49 -29.81 10.13
N THR A 501 -24.98 -29.25 11.21
CA THR A 501 -23.68 -29.58 11.81
C THR A 501 -23.82 -30.52 13.01
N SER A 502 -24.94 -30.48 13.75
CA SER A 502 -25.00 -30.98 15.13
C SER A 502 -26.25 -31.76 15.61
N ALA A 503 -27.12 -32.33 14.77
CA ALA A 503 -28.30 -33.12 15.16
C ALA A 503 -28.98 -32.74 16.50
N ASP A 504 -29.71 -31.60 16.54
CA ASP A 504 -30.57 -31.28 17.69
C ASP A 504 -32.09 -31.10 17.40
N THR A 505 -32.69 -29.97 17.75
CA THR A 505 -34.12 -29.61 17.56
C THR A 505 -34.32 -28.08 17.47
N ALA A 506 -33.24 -27.29 17.47
CA ALA A 506 -33.24 -25.84 17.54
C ALA A 506 -33.14 -25.21 16.15
N VAL A 507 -33.74 -24.04 15.98
CA VAL A 507 -33.81 -23.36 14.67
C VAL A 507 -32.41 -22.98 14.16
N ASP A 508 -31.87 -23.77 13.22
CA ASP A 508 -30.67 -23.53 12.43
C ASP A 508 -30.81 -22.35 11.46
N ILE A 509 -32.00 -22.11 10.92
CA ILE A 509 -32.25 -21.02 9.95
C ILE A 509 -33.56 -20.30 10.26
N ASP A 510 -33.44 -19.00 10.57
CA ASP A 510 -34.55 -18.07 10.79
C ASP A 510 -34.47 -16.94 9.74
N ALA A 511 -35.49 -16.81 8.89
CA ALA A 511 -35.49 -15.80 7.82
C ALA A 511 -36.91 -15.51 7.27
N THR A 512 -37.11 -14.40 6.56
CA THR A 512 -38.37 -14.17 5.82
C THR A 512 -38.45 -15.02 4.54
N SER A 513 -37.30 -15.23 3.87
CA SER A 513 -37.21 -16.01 2.64
C SER A 513 -35.87 -16.74 2.53
N LEU A 514 -35.88 -18.06 2.39
CA LEU A 514 -34.70 -18.84 2.00
C LEU A 514 -34.72 -19.17 0.50
N THR A 515 -33.55 -19.28 -0.12
CA THR A 515 -33.33 -19.90 -1.43
C THR A 515 -32.12 -20.81 -1.33
N ALA A 516 -32.33 -22.14 -1.30
CA ALA A 516 -31.25 -23.12 -1.23
C ALA A 516 -31.10 -23.87 -2.56
N ASN A 517 -29.89 -23.90 -3.11
CA ASN A 517 -29.49 -24.69 -4.26
C ASN A 517 -28.31 -25.58 -3.87
N ALA A 518 -28.40 -26.89 -4.12
CA ALA A 518 -27.28 -27.80 -3.96
C ALA A 518 -27.10 -28.73 -5.17
N GLY A 519 -25.87 -29.15 -5.45
CA GLY A 519 -25.56 -30.04 -6.58
C GLY A 519 -25.76 -31.54 -6.32
N VAL A 520 -25.99 -31.96 -5.07
CA VAL A 520 -26.27 -33.38 -4.72
C VAL A 520 -27.50 -33.52 -3.83
N ALA A 521 -27.58 -32.84 -2.69
CA ALA A 521 -28.75 -32.93 -1.82
C ALA A 521 -28.90 -31.70 -0.91
N VAL A 522 -30.13 -31.42 -0.50
CA VAL A 522 -30.46 -30.45 0.54
C VAL A 522 -31.24 -31.21 1.61
N THR A 523 -30.71 -31.35 2.82
CA THR A 523 -31.40 -32.08 3.91
C THR A 523 -31.96 -31.04 4.88
N VAL A 524 -33.29 -30.91 4.94
CA VAL A 524 -33.97 -29.68 5.41
C VAL A 524 -35.25 -30.02 6.18
N GLU A 525 -35.26 -29.86 7.51
CA GLU A 525 -36.42 -30.11 8.39
C GLU A 525 -37.26 -28.83 8.55
N GLY A 526 -38.02 -28.51 7.49
CA GLY A 526 -38.94 -27.37 7.47
C GLY A 526 -38.66 -26.44 6.30
N ILE A 527 -39.10 -25.17 6.42
CA ILE A 527 -39.06 -24.19 5.33
C ILE A 527 -39.87 -24.65 4.08
N ARG A 528 -40.44 -23.64 3.45
CA ARG A 528 -41.55 -23.68 2.53
C ARG A 528 -41.14 -23.95 1.07
N THR A 529 -40.80 -25.22 0.78
CA THR A 529 -40.53 -25.88 -0.54
C THR A 529 -39.04 -25.81 -1.09
N VAL A 530 -38.20 -26.86 -1.12
CA VAL A 530 -36.68 -26.82 -1.31
C VAL A 530 -36.08 -27.13 -2.74
N SER A 531 -34.93 -26.53 -3.18
CA SER A 531 -34.47 -26.37 -4.61
C SER A 531 -33.09 -26.90 -5.12
N ALA A 532 -32.97 -27.16 -6.46
CA ALA A 532 -31.76 -27.62 -7.17
C ALA A 532 -31.84 -27.57 -8.74
N THR A 533 -30.75 -27.19 -9.41
CA THR A 533 -30.68 -27.15 -10.91
C THR A 533 -30.05 -28.40 -11.55
N THR A 534 -29.33 -29.25 -10.80
CA THR A 534 -28.70 -30.48 -11.34
C THR A 534 -28.48 -31.56 -10.27
N GLY A 535 -29.28 -32.63 -10.32
CA GLY A 535 -28.81 -34.02 -10.22
C GLY A 535 -28.29 -34.59 -8.89
N GLY A 536 -29.17 -34.82 -7.92
CA GLY A 536 -28.90 -35.76 -6.82
C GLY A 536 -30.12 -36.17 -5.99
N SER A 537 -29.88 -36.80 -4.82
CA SER A 537 -30.89 -37.52 -4.02
C SER A 537 -30.76 -37.18 -2.53
N ILE A 538 -31.87 -36.79 -1.89
CA ILE A 538 -31.94 -36.53 -0.44
C ILE A 538 -32.19 -37.86 0.29
N GLN A 539 -31.23 -38.29 1.12
CA GLN A 539 -31.37 -39.35 2.12
C GLN A 539 -30.61 -38.95 3.37
N GLY A 540 -31.31 -38.71 4.48
CA GLY A 540 -30.72 -38.80 5.81
C GLY A 540 -30.63 -40.28 6.23
N PRO A 541 -29.53 -40.74 6.85
CA PRO A 541 -29.57 -41.96 7.64
C PRO A 541 -30.50 -41.76 8.85
N SER A 542 -31.09 -42.84 9.36
CA SER A 542 -32.27 -42.83 10.25
C SER A 542 -32.13 -42.17 11.63
N ASP A 543 -31.02 -41.49 11.95
CA ASP A 543 -30.70 -41.03 13.30
C ASP A 543 -29.79 -39.76 13.37
N SER A 544 -29.57 -38.97 12.31
CA SER A 544 -28.67 -37.78 12.38
C SER A 544 -28.79 -36.73 11.23
N LEU A 545 -28.65 -35.45 11.62
CA LEU A 545 -28.36 -34.25 10.82
C LEU A 545 -29.49 -33.77 9.89
N VAL A 546 -30.38 -32.92 10.42
CA VAL A 546 -31.56 -32.35 9.73
C VAL A 546 -31.72 -30.89 10.14
N LEU A 547 -31.88 -29.96 9.19
CA LEU A 547 -31.91 -28.52 9.52
C LEU A 547 -33.28 -28.07 10.04
N GLU A 548 -33.45 -27.73 11.32
CA GLU A 548 -34.71 -27.18 11.85
C GLU A 548 -34.82 -25.66 11.66
N ILE A 549 -36.00 -25.14 11.32
CA ILE A 549 -36.02 -23.89 10.55
C ILE A 549 -37.39 -23.19 10.51
N SER A 550 -37.36 -21.84 10.43
CA SER A 550 -38.53 -20.94 10.55
C SER A 550 -38.55 -19.89 9.44
N VAL A 551 -39.54 -19.92 8.52
CA VAL A 551 -39.72 -18.87 7.49
C VAL A 551 -41.17 -18.61 7.04
N ASP A 552 -41.39 -17.43 6.47
CA ASP A 552 -42.61 -17.08 5.72
C ASP A 552 -42.67 -17.66 4.29
N THR A 553 -41.55 -17.81 3.56
CA THR A 553 -41.53 -18.24 2.13
C THR A 553 -40.23 -18.96 1.73
N LEU A 554 -40.27 -19.84 0.71
CA LEU A 554 -39.11 -20.52 0.08
C LEU A 554 -39.52 -21.01 -1.34
N HIS A 555 -38.59 -21.53 -2.15
CA HIS A 555 -38.79 -21.96 -3.55
C HIS A 555 -38.10 -23.31 -3.93
N ALA A 556 -38.80 -24.25 -4.63
CA ALA A 556 -38.42 -25.67 -4.77
C ALA A 556 -38.14 -26.29 -6.15
N SER A 557 -37.29 -27.31 -6.16
CA SER A 557 -37.06 -28.30 -7.22
C SER A 557 -36.09 -29.41 -6.77
N ALA A 558 -36.41 -30.69 -6.94
CA ALA A 558 -35.49 -31.81 -6.73
C ALA A 558 -35.65 -32.86 -7.85
N PRO A 559 -35.14 -32.59 -9.07
CA PRO A 559 -35.56 -33.29 -10.29
C PRO A 559 -35.16 -34.78 -10.41
N SER A 560 -34.46 -35.34 -9.42
CA SER A 560 -34.04 -36.75 -9.39
C SER A 560 -34.02 -37.37 -7.99
N GLY A 561 -34.70 -36.79 -7.01
CA GLY A 561 -34.65 -37.21 -5.60
C GLY A 561 -35.98 -37.06 -4.86
N SER A 562 -36.01 -37.58 -3.63
CA SER A 562 -37.05 -37.29 -2.63
C SER A 562 -36.85 -35.91 -2.02
N VAL A 563 -37.87 -35.36 -1.36
CA VAL A 563 -37.83 -34.17 -0.51
C VAL A 563 -38.49 -34.50 0.83
N TYR A 564 -37.79 -34.19 1.92
CA TYR A 564 -38.27 -34.32 3.30
C TYR A 564 -38.35 -32.90 3.89
N ILE A 565 -39.40 -32.58 4.65
CA ILE A 565 -39.67 -31.28 5.29
C ILE A 565 -40.45 -31.57 6.60
N ASP A 566 -40.09 -30.98 7.74
CA ASP A 566 -40.95 -30.96 8.95
C ASP A 566 -40.87 -29.55 9.58
N GLU A 567 -41.92 -28.75 9.45
CA GLU A 567 -41.92 -27.32 9.77
C GLU A 567 -42.69 -27.03 11.06
N GLN A 568 -42.18 -26.21 11.98
CA GLN A 568 -42.79 -26.08 13.32
C GLN A 568 -44.06 -25.20 13.37
N ASP A 569 -44.27 -24.30 12.40
CA ASP A 569 -45.46 -23.43 12.29
C ASP A 569 -46.31 -23.81 11.06
N ALA A 570 -46.76 -22.84 10.25
CA ALA A 570 -47.69 -23.06 9.15
C ALA A 570 -47.01 -22.85 7.79
N LEU A 571 -47.30 -23.71 6.82
CA LEU A 571 -46.66 -23.79 5.51
C LEU A 571 -47.59 -23.37 4.37
N THR A 572 -47.04 -22.82 3.28
CA THR A 572 -47.73 -22.44 2.03
C THR A 572 -46.81 -22.70 0.85
N LEU A 573 -46.99 -23.82 0.16
CA LEU A 573 -46.24 -24.10 -1.07
C LEU A 573 -46.68 -23.08 -2.13
N GLY A 574 -45.75 -22.21 -2.57
CA GLY A 574 -46.09 -21.00 -3.33
C GLY A 574 -46.30 -21.19 -4.83
N SER A 575 -45.92 -22.33 -5.38
CA SER A 575 -45.92 -22.66 -6.82
C SER A 575 -46.12 -24.15 -7.05
N ASP A 576 -46.18 -24.56 -8.32
CA ASP A 576 -46.15 -25.97 -8.70
C ASP A 576 -44.84 -26.63 -8.19
N LEU A 577 -44.97 -27.80 -7.55
CA LEU A 577 -43.89 -28.60 -7.00
C LEU A 577 -43.81 -29.91 -7.78
N SER A 578 -42.78 -30.07 -8.60
CA SER A 578 -42.50 -31.33 -9.29
C SER A 578 -41.22 -31.97 -8.76
N ILE A 579 -41.34 -33.21 -8.28
CA ILE A 579 -40.24 -34.07 -7.84
C ILE A 579 -40.31 -35.42 -8.55
N ALA A 580 -39.24 -36.22 -8.42
CA ALA A 580 -39.16 -37.55 -9.04
C ALA A 580 -39.06 -38.71 -8.03
N GLY A 581 -39.00 -38.40 -6.73
CA GLY A 581 -39.01 -39.35 -5.60
C GLY A 581 -40.13 -39.04 -4.62
N THR A 582 -39.98 -39.48 -3.37
CA THR A 582 -40.99 -39.28 -2.31
C THR A 582 -41.04 -37.83 -1.83
N LEU A 583 -42.24 -37.29 -1.59
CA LEU A 583 -42.45 -36.10 -0.76
C LEU A 583 -42.94 -36.56 0.61
N ASP A 584 -42.16 -36.35 1.65
CA ASP A 584 -42.59 -36.45 3.04
C ASP A 584 -42.57 -35.05 3.64
N LEU A 585 -43.73 -34.54 4.06
CA LEU A 585 -43.89 -33.17 4.53
C LEU A 585 -44.76 -33.14 5.78
N THR A 586 -44.21 -32.64 6.89
CA THR A 586 -44.90 -32.40 8.16
C THR A 586 -44.99 -30.90 8.45
N THR A 587 -46.07 -30.44 9.10
CA THR A 587 -46.23 -29.05 9.57
C THR A 587 -46.91 -28.96 10.94
N GLY A 588 -46.37 -28.13 11.83
CA GLY A 588 -46.87 -27.84 13.17
C GLY A 588 -48.10 -26.94 13.23
N GLY A 589 -48.55 -26.45 12.07
CA GLY A 589 -49.75 -25.64 11.84
C GLY A 589 -50.49 -26.02 10.54
N ASN A 590 -51.03 -25.03 9.83
CA ASN A 590 -51.79 -25.24 8.58
C ASN A 590 -50.86 -25.47 7.39
N LEU A 591 -51.26 -26.32 6.45
CA LEU A 591 -50.57 -26.52 5.16
C LEU A 591 -51.41 -25.97 4.01
N THR A 592 -50.90 -24.95 3.31
CA THR A 592 -51.51 -24.37 2.12
C THR A 592 -50.73 -24.81 0.87
N ILE A 593 -51.41 -25.11 -0.24
CA ILE A 593 -50.77 -25.50 -1.51
C ILE A 593 -51.33 -24.61 -2.64
N SER A 594 -50.49 -23.71 -3.16
CA SER A 594 -50.90 -22.66 -4.11
C SER A 594 -50.81 -23.09 -5.58
N GLY A 595 -50.05 -24.15 -5.88
CA GLY A 595 -49.92 -24.78 -7.20
C GLY A 595 -50.20 -26.29 -7.14
N ASP A 596 -49.78 -27.03 -8.16
CA ASP A 596 -49.90 -28.49 -8.24
C ASP A 596 -48.68 -29.21 -7.65
N VAL A 597 -48.89 -30.29 -6.89
CA VAL A 597 -47.83 -31.18 -6.38
C VAL A 597 -47.80 -32.45 -7.21
N ASN A 598 -46.64 -32.81 -7.76
CA ASN A 598 -46.47 -33.97 -8.64
C ASN A 598 -45.16 -34.73 -8.33
N ALA A 599 -45.28 -35.93 -7.74
CA ALA A 599 -44.14 -36.79 -7.41
C ALA A 599 -43.66 -37.72 -8.55
N GLY A 600 -44.24 -37.56 -9.74
CA GLY A 600 -43.96 -38.44 -10.87
C GLY A 600 -44.53 -39.85 -10.70
N ALA A 601 -44.30 -40.73 -11.68
CA ALA A 601 -44.98 -42.03 -11.76
C ALA A 601 -44.44 -43.12 -10.79
N ALA A 602 -43.66 -42.74 -9.77
CA ALA A 602 -42.97 -43.68 -8.88
C ALA A 602 -42.65 -43.12 -7.47
N GLY A 603 -43.08 -41.90 -7.14
CA GLY A 603 -42.85 -41.27 -5.84
C GLY A 603 -44.13 -41.20 -5.01
N ASP A 604 -44.05 -41.53 -3.72
CA ASP A 604 -45.17 -41.35 -2.79
C ASP A 604 -45.27 -39.87 -2.36
N VAL A 605 -46.48 -39.40 -2.03
CA VAL A 605 -46.70 -38.10 -1.40
C VAL A 605 -47.39 -38.29 -0.06
N ASN A 606 -46.69 -37.95 1.02
CA ASN A 606 -47.15 -37.98 2.39
C ASN A 606 -47.17 -36.55 2.95
N LEU A 607 -48.34 -36.09 3.36
CA LEU A 607 -48.56 -34.75 3.90
C LEU A 607 -49.20 -34.88 5.28
N ILE A 608 -48.50 -34.40 6.31
CA ILE A 608 -48.90 -34.42 7.70
C ILE A 608 -48.99 -32.96 8.17
N ALA A 609 -50.14 -32.57 8.71
CA ALA A 609 -50.32 -31.23 9.29
C ALA A 609 -51.08 -31.37 10.60
N THR A 610 -50.72 -30.58 11.62
CA THR A 610 -51.53 -30.47 12.84
C THR A 610 -52.79 -29.62 12.62
N GLY A 611 -52.74 -28.70 11.65
CA GLY A 611 -53.83 -27.81 11.23
C GLY A 611 -54.55 -28.28 9.96
N ASP A 612 -55.20 -27.33 9.27
CA ASP A 612 -55.92 -27.60 8.02
C ASP A 612 -54.96 -27.73 6.83
N VAL A 613 -55.21 -28.73 5.96
CA VAL A 613 -54.57 -28.85 4.64
C VAL A 613 -55.51 -28.27 3.57
N THR A 614 -55.07 -27.26 2.81
CA THR A 614 -55.89 -26.57 1.80
C THR A 614 -55.09 -26.26 0.53
N GLY A 615 -55.60 -26.54 -0.68
CA GLY A 615 -54.87 -26.16 -1.90
C GLY A 615 -55.14 -26.93 -3.19
N GLY A 616 -54.17 -26.85 -4.11
CA GLY A 616 -54.17 -27.36 -5.50
C GLY A 616 -54.07 -28.88 -5.67
N GLN A 617 -53.79 -29.34 -6.90
CA GLN A 617 -53.88 -30.75 -7.24
C GLN A 617 -52.65 -31.53 -6.74
N VAL A 618 -52.85 -32.49 -5.85
CA VAL A 618 -51.81 -33.45 -5.43
C VAL A 618 -51.87 -34.70 -6.30
N THR A 619 -50.74 -35.09 -6.88
CA THR A 619 -50.59 -36.23 -7.77
C THR A 619 -49.34 -37.05 -7.40
N GLY A 620 -49.54 -38.30 -7.01
CA GLY A 620 -48.54 -39.34 -6.77
C GLY A 620 -49.12 -40.69 -7.16
#